data_AF-A0A968SML2-F1
#
_entry.id   AF-A0A968SML2-F1
#
_cell.length_a   1.000
_cell.length_b   1.000
_cell.length_c   1.000
_cell.angle_alpha   90.00
_cell.angle_beta   90.00
_cell.angle_gamma   90.00
#
_symmetry.space_group_name_H-M   'P 1'
#
loop_
_entity.id
_entity.type
_entity.pdbx_description
1 polymer ?
#
loop_
_entity_poly.entity_id
_entity_poly.type
_entity_poly.pdbx_seq_one_letter_code
_entity_poly.pdbx_strand_id
1 'polypeptide(L)'
;MVRQAPPLPDNIADWVVILAPYLNIFAILMMVSRIIPSFALVGLVSFFIPTAGLAFPFLMLIYLITVINLVLMLLASRGLFRKYQGAWRLIFYLILLNIIVGLLSFSIFGIFRTIILGLISLYIWFQVEDKYTK
;
A
#
# COMPACT_ATOMS: atom_id res chain seq x y z
N MET A 1 10.31 20.40 20.45
CA MET A 1 9.44 19.26 20.82
C MET A 1 8.24 19.29 19.90
N VAL A 2 8.32 18.61 18.76
CA VAL A 2 7.18 18.53 17.82
C VAL A 2 6.05 17.88 18.60
N ARG A 3 4.90 18.55 18.70
CA ARG A 3 3.69 18.02 19.35
C ARG A 3 3.49 16.60 18.83
N GLN A 4 3.81 15.62 19.68
CA GLN A 4 3.55 14.22 19.41
C GLN A 4 2.06 14.16 19.11
N ALA A 5 1.72 13.68 17.92
CA ALA A 5 0.33 13.46 17.58
C ALA A 5 -0.32 12.63 18.69
N PRO A 6 -1.57 12.93 19.09
CA PRO A 6 -2.15 12.41 20.32
C PRO A 6 -2.02 10.87 20.37
N PRO A 7 -1.54 10.26 21.46
CA PRO A 7 -1.46 8.81 21.51
C PRO A 7 -2.86 8.21 21.30
N LEU A 8 -2.94 7.15 20.50
CA LEU A 8 -4.20 6.43 20.33
C LEU A 8 -4.57 5.79 21.69
N PRO A 9 -5.83 5.90 22.16
CA PRO A 9 -6.28 5.17 23.33
C PRO A 9 -5.98 3.67 23.18
N ASP A 10 -5.51 3.03 24.26
CA ASP A 10 -5.03 1.63 24.20
C ASP A 10 -6.05 0.67 23.58
N ASN A 11 -7.33 0.85 23.92
CA ASN A 11 -8.45 0.10 23.36
C ASN A 11 -8.47 0.18 21.82
N ILE A 12 -8.36 1.39 21.24
CA ILE A 12 -8.36 1.59 19.79
C ILE A 12 -7.12 0.96 19.16
N ALA A 13 -5.96 1.10 19.78
CA ALA A 13 -4.73 0.48 19.28
C ALA A 13 -4.84 -1.06 19.25
N ASP A 14 -5.49 -1.68 20.25
CA ASP A 14 -5.74 -3.13 20.25
C ASP A 14 -6.69 -3.55 19.12
N TRP A 15 -7.77 -2.79 18.90
CA TRP A 15 -8.67 -3.02 17.77
C TRP A 15 -7.93 -2.94 16.43
N VAL A 16 -7.02 -1.98 16.26
CA VAL A 16 -6.22 -1.86 15.05
C VAL A 16 -5.32 -3.08 14.86
N VAL A 17 -4.65 -3.59 15.91
CA VAL A 17 -3.83 -4.81 15.79
C VAL A 17 -4.66 -6.01 15.38
N ILE A 18 -5.85 -6.15 15.95
CA ILE A 18 -6.77 -7.25 15.64
C ILE A 18 -7.28 -7.13 14.20
N LEU A 19 -7.61 -5.92 13.75
CA LEU A 19 -8.14 -5.65 12.42
C LEU A 19 -7.07 -5.65 11.32
N ALA A 20 -5.82 -5.30 11.63
CA ALA A 20 -4.72 -5.18 10.67
C ALA A 20 -4.60 -6.38 9.69
N PRO A 21 -4.57 -7.65 10.13
CA PRO A 21 -4.52 -8.77 9.20
C PRO A 21 -5.75 -8.86 8.28
N TYR A 22 -6.95 -8.56 8.80
CA TYR A 22 -8.19 -8.57 8.00
C TYR A 22 -8.23 -7.41 7.00
N LEU A 23 -7.77 -6.22 7.41
CA LEU A 23 -7.63 -5.08 6.53
C LEU A 23 -6.62 -5.37 5.41
N ASN A 24 -5.53 -6.08 5.71
CA ASN A 24 -4.56 -6.49 4.69
C ASN A 24 -5.17 -7.47 3.68
N ILE A 25 -5.95 -8.47 4.14
CA ILE A 25 -6.68 -9.39 3.24
C ILE A 25 -7.69 -8.61 2.37
N PHE A 26 -8.44 -7.70 2.98
CA PHE A 26 -9.39 -6.86 2.24
C PHE A 26 -8.68 -6.01 1.18
N ALA A 27 -7.54 -5.41 1.53
CA ALA A 27 -6.73 -4.65 0.60
C ALA A 27 -6.17 -5.53 -0.54
N ILE A 28 -5.76 -6.76 -0.24
CA ILE A 28 -5.37 -7.76 -1.26
C ILE A 28 -6.53 -8.02 -2.23
N LEU A 29 -7.74 -8.28 -1.74
CA LEU A 29 -8.91 -8.52 -2.58
C LEU A 29 -9.22 -7.32 -3.49
N MET A 30 -9.13 -6.10 -2.95
CA MET A 30 -9.29 -4.86 -3.70
C MET A 30 -8.17 -4.61 -4.72
N MET A 31 -6.96 -5.09 -4.46
CA MET A 31 -5.88 -5.04 -5.43
C MET A 31 -6.07 -6.05 -6.55
N VAL A 32 -6.41 -7.30 -6.22
CA VAL A 32 -6.61 -8.38 -7.21
C VAL A 32 -7.72 -8.00 -8.19
N SER A 33 -8.83 -7.45 -7.71
CA SER A 33 -9.94 -7.00 -8.56
C SER A 33 -9.55 -5.88 -9.54
N ARG A 34 -8.49 -5.12 -9.25
CA ARG A 34 -7.97 -4.05 -10.11
C ARG A 34 -6.84 -4.52 -11.03
N ILE A 35 -5.99 -5.44 -10.56
CA ILE A 35 -4.84 -5.96 -11.32
C ILE A 35 -5.32 -6.80 -12.51
N ILE A 36 -6.32 -7.66 -12.32
CA ILE A 36 -6.77 -8.58 -13.39
C ILE A 36 -7.30 -7.81 -14.62
N PRO A 37 -8.24 -6.84 -14.49
CA PRO A 37 -8.72 -6.08 -15.64
C PRO A 37 -7.63 -5.18 -16.24
N SER A 38 -6.75 -4.59 -15.40
CA SER A 38 -5.68 -3.73 -15.90
C SER A 38 -4.65 -4.50 -16.73
N PHE A 39 -4.39 -5.77 -16.43
CA PHE A 39 -3.55 -6.62 -17.26
C PHE A 39 -4.11 -6.80 -18.67
N ALA A 40 -5.42 -7.09 -18.76
CA ALA A 40 -6.10 -7.22 -20.05
C ALA A 40 -6.05 -5.90 -20.84
N LEU A 41 -6.26 -4.76 -20.17
CA LEU A 41 -6.14 -3.44 -20.79
C LEU A 41 -4.72 -3.17 -21.31
N VAL A 42 -3.67 -3.52 -20.57
CA VAL A 42 -2.28 -3.37 -21.03
C VAL A 42 -2.03 -4.19 -22.30
N GLY A 43 -2.56 -5.42 -22.36
CA GLY A 43 -2.50 -6.25 -23.57
C GLY A 43 -3.22 -5.62 -24.76
N LEU A 44 -4.40 -5.00 -24.56
CA LEU A 44 -5.11 -4.31 -25.64
C LEU A 44 -4.39 -3.04 -26.10
N VAL A 45 -3.80 -2.28 -25.18
CA VAL A 45 -3.04 -1.06 -25.50
C VAL A 45 -1.71 -1.40 -26.18
N SER A 46 -1.21 -2.64 -26.04
CA SER A 46 0.04 -3.06 -26.67
C SER A 46 0.03 -2.99 -28.21
N PHE A 47 -1.14 -3.10 -28.85
CA PHE A 47 -1.27 -2.90 -30.31
C PHE A 47 -0.95 -1.47 -30.76
N PHE A 48 -1.04 -0.51 -29.84
CA PHE A 48 -0.77 0.91 -30.08
C PHE A 48 0.62 1.33 -29.58
N ILE A 49 1.51 0.39 -29.22
CA ILE A 49 2.89 0.68 -28.77
C ILE A 49 3.63 1.64 -29.71
N PRO A 50 3.60 1.47 -31.05
CA PRO A 50 4.32 2.36 -31.96
C PRO A 50 3.88 3.82 -31.85
N THR A 51 2.64 4.07 -31.43
CA THR A 51 2.06 5.41 -31.24
C THR A 51 2.09 5.90 -29.79
N ALA A 52 2.37 5.02 -28.82
CA ALA A 52 2.25 5.32 -27.39
C ALA A 52 3.49 6.00 -26.79
N GLY A 53 4.65 5.98 -27.46
CA GLY A 53 5.88 6.62 -27.00
C GLY A 53 6.29 6.19 -25.58
N LEU A 54 6.73 7.14 -24.75
CA LEU A 54 7.19 6.88 -23.37
C LEU A 54 6.06 6.50 -22.39
N ALA A 55 4.79 6.64 -22.78
CA ALA A 55 3.67 6.31 -21.89
C ALA A 55 3.56 4.80 -21.63
N PHE A 56 3.82 3.97 -22.65
CA PHE A 56 3.73 2.51 -22.51
C PHE A 56 4.75 1.91 -21.53
N PRO A 57 6.07 2.19 -21.63
CA PRO A 57 7.05 1.66 -20.67
C PRO A 57 6.80 2.19 -19.24
N PHE A 58 6.30 3.41 -19.10
CA PHE A 58 5.92 3.96 -17.80
C PHE A 58 4.72 3.21 -17.16
N LEU A 59 3.68 2.91 -17.95
CA LEU A 59 2.54 2.11 -17.49
C LEU A 59 2.95 0.68 -17.11
N MET A 60 3.84 0.06 -17.89
CA MET A 60 4.43 -1.25 -17.58
C MET A 60 5.19 -1.24 -16.24
N LEU A 61 5.97 -0.18 -15.98
CA LEU A 61 6.70 -0.02 -14.71
C LEU A 61 5.74 0.09 -13.51
N ILE A 62 4.70 0.93 -13.62
CA ILE A 62 3.68 1.05 -12.57
C ILE A 62 2.97 -0.28 -12.33
N TYR A 63 2.64 -1.00 -13.40
CA TYR A 63 2.00 -2.31 -13.29
C TYR A 63 2.90 -3.32 -12.57
N LEU A 64 4.19 -3.39 -12.92
CA LEU A 64 5.16 -4.26 -12.28
C LEU A 64 5.31 -3.95 -10.78
N ILE A 65 5.39 -2.67 -10.42
CA ILE A 65 5.43 -2.23 -9.02
C ILE A 65 4.16 -2.66 -8.27
N THR A 66 3.00 -2.56 -8.91
CA THR A 66 1.72 -2.97 -8.32
C THR A 66 1.67 -4.48 -8.07
N VAL A 67 2.21 -5.30 -8.97
CA VAL A 67 2.33 -6.76 -8.78
C VAL A 67 3.30 -7.08 -7.63
N ILE A 68 4.46 -6.40 -7.55
CA ILE A 68 5.39 -6.57 -6.44
C ILE A 68 4.73 -6.22 -5.10
N ASN A 69 3.95 -5.14 -5.07
CA ASN A 69 3.19 -4.71 -3.90
C ASN A 69 2.21 -5.81 -3.44
N LEU A 70 1.51 -6.46 -4.38
CA LEU A 70 0.61 -7.58 -4.08
C LEU A 70 1.36 -8.74 -3.40
N VAL A 71 2.52 -9.12 -3.96
CA VAL A 71 3.34 -10.20 -3.43
C VAL A 71 3.82 -9.87 -2.01
N LEU A 72 4.29 -8.65 -1.78
CA LEU A 72 4.71 -8.20 -0.45
C LEU A 72 3.56 -8.21 0.57
N MET A 73 2.35 -7.82 0.16
CA MET A 73 1.16 -7.89 1.01
C MET A 73 0.78 -9.34 1.37
N LEU A 74 0.89 -10.26 0.41
CA LEU A 74 0.66 -11.69 0.65
C LEU A 74 1.68 -12.26 1.64
N LEU A 75 2.95 -11.87 1.52
CA LEU A 75 4.01 -12.26 2.46
C LEU A 75 3.77 -11.69 3.86
N ALA A 76 3.40 -10.41 3.94
CA ALA A 76 3.07 -9.74 5.20
C ALA A 76 1.85 -10.38 5.90
N SER A 77 0.88 -10.91 5.14
CA SER A 77 -0.36 -11.47 5.69
C SER A 77 -0.11 -12.53 6.76
N ARG A 78 0.75 -13.51 6.48
CA ARG A 78 1.03 -14.61 7.42
C ARG A 78 1.68 -14.09 8.71
N GLY A 79 2.52 -13.06 8.61
CA GLY A 79 3.20 -12.50 9.77
C GLY A 79 2.33 -11.52 10.57
N LEU A 80 1.39 -10.82 9.95
CA LEU A 80 0.41 -9.96 10.63
C LEU A 80 -0.47 -10.77 11.59
N PHE A 81 -0.97 -11.94 11.17
CA PHE A 81 -1.73 -12.84 12.06
C PHE A 81 -0.94 -13.30 13.27
N ARG A 82 0.38 -13.43 13.13
CA ARG A 82 1.29 -13.88 14.20
C ARG A 82 1.88 -12.72 15.00
N LYS A 83 1.52 -11.48 14.66
CA LYS A 83 2.06 -10.25 15.25
C LYS A 83 3.58 -10.13 15.17
N TYR A 84 4.16 -10.59 14.05
CA TYR A 84 5.60 -10.50 13.82
C TYR A 84 6.03 -9.08 13.45
N GLN A 85 7.08 -8.57 14.09
CA GLN A 85 7.64 -7.24 13.80
C GLN A 85 8.15 -7.15 12.36
N GLY A 86 8.71 -8.25 11.83
CA GLY A 86 9.16 -8.31 10.43
C GLY A 86 8.03 -8.04 9.43
N ALA A 87 6.82 -8.55 9.68
CA ALA A 87 5.67 -8.28 8.82
C ALA A 87 5.14 -6.85 9.00
N TRP A 88 5.21 -6.29 10.21
CA TRP A 88 4.87 -4.90 10.45
C TRP A 88 5.78 -3.94 9.68
N ARG A 89 7.09 -4.25 9.61
CA ARG A 89 8.06 -3.52 8.78
C ARG A 89 7.75 -3.64 7.29
N LEU A 90 7.29 -4.81 6.82
CA LEU A 90 6.84 -4.94 5.43
C LEU A 90 5.68 -4.00 5.11
N ILE A 91 4.70 -3.87 6.01
CA ILE A 91 3.60 -2.90 5.85
C ILE A 91 4.12 -1.46 5.77
N PHE A 92 5.13 -1.09 6.55
CA PHE A 92 5.76 0.23 6.44
C PHE A 92 6.35 0.47 5.04
N TYR A 93 7.14 -0.47 4.52
CA TYR A 93 7.70 -0.35 3.17
C TYR A 93 6.60 -0.29 2.10
N LEU A 94 5.50 -1.02 2.28
CA LEU A 94 4.35 -0.95 1.40
C LEU A 94 3.69 0.43 1.44
N ILE A 95 3.54 1.04 2.62
CA ILE A 95 3.00 2.40 2.74
C ILE A 95 3.90 3.39 1.99
N LEU A 96 5.22 3.34 2.19
CA LEU A 96 6.16 4.21 1.49
C LEU A 96 6.10 4.03 -0.02
N LEU A 97 6.09 2.79 -0.50
CA LEU A 97 6.03 2.47 -1.92
C LEU A 97 4.72 2.96 -2.54
N ASN A 98 3.59 2.81 -1.84
CA ASN A 98 2.31 3.35 -2.29
C ASN A 98 2.31 4.89 -2.36
N ILE A 99 2.98 5.56 -1.42
CA ILE A 99 3.14 7.03 -1.47
C ILE A 99 3.94 7.41 -2.72
N ILE A 100 5.09 6.78 -2.96
CA ILE A 100 5.94 7.06 -4.13
C ILE A 100 5.14 6.87 -5.43
N VAL A 101 4.45 5.74 -5.57
CA VAL A 101 3.65 5.46 -6.77
C VAL A 101 2.48 6.44 -6.91
N GLY A 102 1.81 6.81 -5.82
CA GLY A 102 0.69 7.75 -5.87
C GLY A 102 1.11 9.18 -6.27
N LEU A 103 2.34 9.58 -5.92
CA LEU A 103 2.92 10.85 -6.37
C LEU A 103 3.17 10.89 -7.89
N LEU A 104 3.33 9.72 -8.52
CA LEU A 104 3.47 9.59 -9.98
C LEU A 104 2.14 9.71 -10.74
N SER A 105 1.01 9.92 -10.06
CA SER A 105 -0.31 10.00 -10.72
C SER A 105 -0.53 11.26 -11.58
N PHE A 106 0.46 12.17 -11.66
CA PHE A 106 0.45 13.44 -12.42
C PHE A 106 -0.83 14.28 -12.23
N SER A 107 -1.57 14.04 -11.15
CA SER A 107 -2.85 14.69 -10.83
C SER A 107 -2.74 15.31 -9.45
N ILE A 108 -3.11 16.59 -9.35
CA ILE A 108 -3.11 17.35 -8.08
C ILE A 108 -3.99 16.64 -7.04
N PHE A 109 -5.16 16.18 -7.46
CA PHE A 109 -6.08 15.44 -6.60
C PHE A 109 -5.48 14.10 -6.16
N GLY A 110 -4.81 13.39 -7.07
CA GLY A 110 -4.14 12.12 -6.78
C GLY A 110 -3.00 12.28 -5.78
N ILE A 111 -2.16 13.31 -5.95
CA ILE A 111 -1.06 13.64 -5.06
C ILE A 111 -1.59 14.00 -3.66
N PHE A 112 -2.57 14.89 -3.57
CA PHE A 112 -3.14 15.32 -2.28
C PHE A 112 -3.76 14.15 -1.52
N ARG A 113 -4.57 13.32 -2.19
CA ARG A 113 -5.14 12.09 -1.61
C ARG A 113 -4.05 11.15 -1.09
N THR A 114 -2.99 10.95 -1.87
CA THR A 114 -1.89 10.04 -1.54
C THR A 114 -1.16 10.51 -0.29
N ILE A 115 -0.85 11.81 -0.19
CA ILE A 115 -0.15 12.38 0.96
C ILE A 115 -1.00 12.22 2.23
N ILE A 116 -2.29 12.58 2.18
CA ILE A 116 -3.17 12.49 3.35
C ILE A 116 -3.30 11.04 3.83
N LEU A 117 -3.66 10.11 2.94
CA LEU A 117 -3.83 8.71 3.30
C LEU A 117 -2.51 8.08 3.74
N GLY A 118 -1.40 8.46 3.12
CA GLY A 118 -0.06 8.02 3.48
C GLY A 118 0.34 8.47 4.88
N LEU A 119 0.14 9.74 5.21
CA LEU A 119 0.43 10.29 6.54
C LEU A 119 -0.45 9.66 7.63
N ILE A 120 -1.74 9.46 7.35
CA ILE A 120 -2.65 8.78 8.28
C ILE A 120 -2.19 7.34 8.52
N SER A 121 -1.81 6.63 7.45
CA SER A 121 -1.35 5.24 7.55
C SER A 121 -0.04 5.15 8.34
N LEU A 122 0.90 6.06 8.11
CA LEU A 122 2.15 6.14 8.87
C LEU A 122 1.89 6.47 10.34
N TYR A 123 0.98 7.40 10.63
CA TYR A 123 0.61 7.74 12.00
C TYR A 123 0.05 6.52 12.75
N ILE A 124 -0.90 5.79 12.17
CA ILE A 124 -1.44 4.57 12.77
C ILE A 124 -0.33 3.52 12.93
N TRP A 125 0.57 3.41 11.95
CA TRP A 125 1.65 2.45 11.97
C TRP A 125 2.61 2.66 13.16
N PHE A 126 3.06 3.91 13.37
CA PHE A 126 3.96 4.26 14.48
C PHE A 126 3.29 4.09 15.86
N GLN A 127 2.00 4.40 15.97
CA GLN A 127 1.28 4.30 17.24
C GLN A 127 1.05 2.85 17.70
N VAL A 128 1.10 1.89 16.77
CA VAL A 128 0.76 0.49 17.05
C VAL A 128 2.00 -0.42 16.98
N GLU A 129 3.17 0.13 16.59
CA GLU A 129 4.43 -0.62 16.47
C GLU A 129 4.79 -1.40 17.74
N ASP A 130 4.62 -0.78 18.91
CA ASP A 130 4.94 -1.39 20.21
C ASP A 130 4.16 -2.67 20.53
N LYS A 131 3.04 -2.92 19.82
CA LYS A 131 2.22 -4.14 19.98
C LYS A 131 2.73 -5.33 19.14
N TYR A 132 3.74 -5.11 18.28
CA TYR A 132 4.36 -6.14 17.43
C TYR A 132 5.78 -6.47 17.92
N THR A 133 5.88 -7.41 18.86
CA THR A 133 7.14 -7.75 19.54
C THR A 133 7.69 -9.15 19.22
N LYS A 134 6.96 -9.96 18.45
CA LYS A 134 7.40 -11.31 18.05
C LYS A 134 8.27 -11.27 16.81
#